data_AF-A0A923N8H3-F1
#
_entry.id   AF-A0A923N8H3-F1
#
_cell.length_a   1.000
_cell.length_b   1.000
_cell.length_c   1.000
_cell.angle_alpha   90.00
_cell.angle_beta   90.00
_cell.angle_gamma   90.00
#
_symmetry.space_group_name_H-M   'P 1'
#
loop_
_entity.id
_entity.type
_entity.pdbx_description
1 polymer ?
#
loop_
_entity_poly.entity_id
_entity_poly.type
_entity_poly.pdbx_seq_one_letter_code
_entity_poly.pdbx_strand_id
1 'polypeptide(L)'
;MDFKIVERSLFARIARMVLKSSNVAMVLGKTIHLSGVSRDDFMRDPGWVAHELCHIRQFKEHGYFRFLWLYLVESWRVGYYNNKYEVEARIEGMKHCKYMTPAQRADSTISPTGLPLPTDEKETE
;
A
#
# COMPACT_ATOMS: atom_id res chain seq x y z
N MET A 1 -8.90 12.69 9.32
CA MET A 1 -8.28 11.47 9.89
C MET A 1 -6.83 11.79 10.14
N ASP A 2 -6.39 11.75 11.40
CA ASP A 2 -4.99 11.99 11.76
C ASP A 2 -4.14 10.74 11.51
N PHE A 3 -3.22 10.82 10.55
CA PHE A 3 -2.24 9.79 10.27
C PHE A 3 -0.83 10.37 10.29
N LYS A 4 0.15 9.56 10.71
CA LYS A 4 1.55 9.98 10.81
C LYS A 4 2.35 9.32 9.70
N ILE A 5 3.15 10.08 8.97
CA ILE A 5 4.09 9.54 7.96
C ILE A 5 5.49 9.50 8.59
N VAL A 6 6.13 8.34 8.53
CA VAL A 6 7.49 8.12 9.02
C VAL A 6 8.33 7.58 7.89
N GLU A 7 9.30 8.37 7.44
CA GLU A 7 10.27 7.97 6.42
C GLU A 7 11.41 7.14 7.04
N ARG A 8 12.04 6.27 6.23
CA ARG A 8 13.20 5.44 6.60
C ARG A 8 12.97 4.54 7.82
N SER A 9 11.72 4.09 8.03
CA SER A 9 11.39 3.18 9.12
C SER A 9 12.08 1.83 8.95
N LEU A 10 12.58 1.26 10.06
CA LEU A 10 13.14 -0.10 10.08
C LEU A 10 12.13 -1.15 9.59
N PHE A 11 10.84 -0.98 9.94
CA PHE A 11 9.78 -1.86 9.48
C PHE A 11 9.59 -1.81 7.96
N ALA A 12 9.58 -0.61 7.38
CA ALA A 12 9.48 -0.45 5.94
C ALA A 12 10.75 -0.93 5.20
N ARG A 13 11.92 -0.91 5.85
CA ARG A 13 13.14 -1.53 5.31
C ARG A 13 13.06 -3.05 5.26
N ILE A 14 12.49 -3.67 6.29
CA ILE A 14 12.25 -5.13 6.29
C ILE A 14 11.24 -5.48 5.20
N ALA A 15 10.12 -4.75 5.13
CA ALA A 15 9.12 -4.92 4.09
C ALA A 15 9.74 -4.81 2.68
N ARG A 16 10.63 -3.83 2.47
CA ARG A 16 11.37 -3.67 1.22
C ARG A 16 12.18 -4.91 0.83
N MET A 17 12.86 -5.53 1.80
CA MET A 17 13.64 -6.75 1.55
C MET A 17 12.74 -7.94 1.21
N VAL A 18 11.59 -8.06 1.89
CA VAL A 18 10.62 -9.14 1.69
C VAL A 18 9.90 -9.00 0.34
N LEU A 19 9.48 -7.79 0.00
CA LEU A 19 8.72 -7.49 -1.22
C LEU A 19 9.61 -7.33 -2.46
N LYS A 20 10.95 -7.37 -2.29
CA LYS A 20 11.96 -7.10 -3.35
C LYS A 20 11.70 -5.81 -4.15
N SER A 21 11.02 -4.86 -3.53
CA SER A 21 10.57 -3.60 -4.12
C SER A 21 11.56 -2.49 -3.83
N SER A 22 11.76 -1.52 -4.73
CA SER A 22 12.56 -0.32 -4.42
C SER A 22 11.80 0.65 -3.51
N ASN A 23 10.48 0.73 -3.67
CA ASN A 23 9.60 1.70 -3.03
C ASN A 23 8.48 0.97 -2.28
N VAL A 24 8.40 1.16 -0.97
CA VAL A 24 7.41 0.51 -0.12
C VAL A 24 6.79 1.51 0.83
N ALA A 25 5.46 1.51 0.87
CA ALA A 25 4.67 2.09 1.93
C ALA A 25 4.03 0.94 2.72
N MET A 26 4.00 1.07 4.05
CA MET A 26 3.39 0.10 4.93
C MET A 26 2.64 0.82 6.02
N VAL A 27 1.38 0.47 6.22
CA VAL A 27 0.58 0.99 7.32
C VAL A 27 0.70 0.09 8.54
N LEU A 28 0.98 0.71 9.69
CA LEU A 28 0.89 0.10 11.01
C LEU A 28 -0.04 0.95 11.90
N GLY A 29 -1.29 0.52 12.01
CA GLY A 29 -2.33 1.23 12.76
C GLY A 29 -2.73 2.54 12.10
N LYS A 30 -2.18 3.66 12.59
CA LYS A 30 -2.39 5.01 12.05
C LYS A 30 -1.12 5.65 11.47
N THR A 31 -0.05 4.87 11.40
CA THR A 31 1.26 5.35 10.95
C THR A 31 1.59 4.70 9.62
N ILE A 32 1.90 5.52 8.62
CA ILE A 32 2.40 5.10 7.31
C ILE A 32 3.93 5.14 7.38
N HIS A 33 4.56 4.00 7.18
CA HIS A 33 6.00 3.85 7.15
C HIS A 33 6.47 3.78 5.70
N LEU A 34 7.27 4.75 5.28
CA LEU A 34 7.81 4.84 3.93
C LEU A 34 9.27 4.35 3.90
N SER A 35 9.62 3.61 2.86
CA SER A 35 11.00 3.19 2.57
C SER A 35 11.25 3.25 1.07
N GLY A 36 12.29 3.99 0.67
CA GLY A 36 12.63 4.20 -0.74
C GLY A 36 11.89 5.36 -1.42
N VAL A 37 10.82 5.87 -0.82
CA VAL A 37 10.02 7.01 -1.31
C VAL A 37 9.97 8.14 -0.28
N SER A 38 9.98 9.39 -0.74
CA SER A 38 9.78 10.56 0.11
C SER A 38 8.29 10.79 0.38
N ARG A 39 7.95 11.52 1.44
CA ARG A 39 6.58 11.93 1.71
C ARG A 39 5.97 12.73 0.56
N ASP A 40 6.72 13.64 -0.04
CA ASP A 40 6.24 14.48 -1.13
C ASP A 40 5.88 13.65 -2.37
N ASP A 41 6.72 12.68 -2.73
CA ASP A 41 6.44 11.78 -3.85
C ASP A 41 5.21 10.90 -3.57
N PHE A 42 5.10 10.39 -2.34
CA PHE A 42 3.92 9.63 -1.92
C PHE A 42 2.64 10.47 -1.99
N MET A 43 2.69 11.73 -1.55
CA MET A 43 1.51 12.63 -1.58
C MET A 43 1.13 13.09 -2.98
N ARG A 44 2.04 13.02 -3.96
CA ARG A 44 1.75 13.30 -5.37
C ARG A 44 0.92 12.21 -6.06
N ASP A 45 0.91 10.99 -5.52
CA ASP A 45 0.08 9.89 -6.01
C ASP A 45 -1.16 9.71 -5.12
N PRO A 46 -2.30 10.33 -5.45
CA PRO A 46 -3.48 10.24 -4.63
C PRO A 46 -4.10 8.83 -4.63
N GLY A 47 -3.81 8.01 -5.66
CA GLY A 47 -4.23 6.61 -5.68
C GLY A 47 -3.47 5.79 -4.64
N TRP A 48 -2.16 6.03 -4.53
CA TRP A 48 -1.33 5.40 -3.50
C TRP A 48 -1.71 5.86 -2.10
N VAL A 49 -1.96 7.16 -1.90
CA VAL A 49 -2.45 7.68 -0.62
C VAL A 49 -3.78 7.04 -0.23
N ALA A 50 -4.72 6.90 -1.17
CA ALA A 50 -6.02 6.26 -0.92
C ALA A 50 -5.89 4.77 -0.56
N HIS A 51 -4.94 4.06 -1.18
CA HIS A 51 -4.61 2.68 -0.84
C HIS A 51 -4.15 2.56 0.63
N GLU A 52 -3.16 3.34 1.04
CA GLU A 52 -2.68 3.31 2.43
C GLU A 52 -3.76 3.76 3.44
N LEU A 53 -4.60 4.73 3.06
CA LEU A 53 -5.70 5.19 3.89
C LEU A 53 -6.77 4.10 4.10
N CYS A 54 -6.99 3.24 3.09
CA CYS A 54 -7.84 2.06 3.22
C CYS A 54 -7.31 1.13 4.33
N HIS A 55 -6.00 0.87 4.35
CA HIS A 55 -5.41 0.07 5.44
C HIS A 55 -5.58 0.73 6.80
N ILE A 56 -5.38 2.05 6.93
CA ILE A 56 -5.62 2.75 8.20
C ILE A 56 -7.07 2.55 8.68
N ARG A 57 -8.02 2.61 7.74
CA ARG A 57 -9.42 2.34 8.04
C ARG A 57 -9.64 0.89 8.47
N GLN A 58 -9.08 -0.09 7.76
CA GLN A 58 -9.19 -1.50 8.12
C GLN A 58 -8.58 -1.78 9.51
N PHE A 59 -7.43 -1.18 9.82
CA PHE A 59 -6.80 -1.19 11.13
C PHE A 59 -7.69 -0.58 12.22
N LYS A 60 -8.40 0.51 11.91
CA LYS A 60 -9.35 1.14 12.84
C LYS A 60 -10.60 0.28 13.06
N GLU A 61 -11.10 -0.39 12.03
CA GLU A 61 -12.29 -1.23 12.09
C GLU A 61 -12.03 -2.56 12.80
N HIS A 62 -10.89 -3.20 12.51
CA HIS A 62 -10.56 -4.52 13.06
C HIS A 62 -9.68 -4.46 14.32
N GLY A 63 -9.00 -3.34 14.56
CA GLY A 63 -8.02 -3.19 15.64
C GLY A 63 -6.61 -3.65 15.24
N TYR A 64 -5.59 -3.11 15.92
CA TYR A 64 -4.18 -3.21 15.53
C TYR A 64 -3.68 -4.65 15.33
N PHE A 65 -3.67 -5.45 16.40
CA PHE A 65 -3.13 -6.81 16.35
C PHE A 65 -4.04 -7.79 15.61
N ARG A 66 -5.36 -7.60 15.74
CA ARG A 66 -6.34 -8.46 15.08
C ARG A 66 -6.26 -8.30 13.56
N PHE A 67 -6.12 -7.09 13.05
CA PHE A 67 -5.95 -6.86 11.61
C PHE A 67 -4.67 -7.51 11.09
N LEU A 68 -3.53 -7.31 11.74
CA LEU A 68 -2.27 -7.95 11.34
C LEU A 68 -2.39 -9.47 11.26
N TRP A 69 -3.05 -10.08 12.26
CA TRP A 69 -3.29 -11.52 12.25
C TRP A 69 -4.20 -11.96 11.11
N LEU A 70 -5.35 -11.30 10.92
CA LEU A 70 -6.27 -11.61 9.82
C LEU A 70 -5.62 -11.43 8.46
N TYR A 71 -4.83 -10.37 8.30
CA TYR A 71 -4.09 -10.08 7.10
C TYR A 71 -3.05 -11.16 6.80
N LEU A 72 -2.24 -11.54 7.79
CA LEU A 72 -1.21 -12.56 7.62
C LEU A 72 -1.81 -13.93 7.33
N VAL A 73 -2.88 -14.33 8.02
CA VAL A 73 -3.57 -15.60 7.80
C VAL A 73 -4.20 -15.64 6.39
N GLU A 74 -4.83 -14.55 5.95
CA GLU A 74 -5.41 -14.48 4.62
C GLU A 74 -4.31 -14.53 3.55
N SER A 75 -3.24 -13.73 3.70
CA SER A 75 -2.09 -13.78 2.79
C SER A 75 -1.43 -15.15 2.72
N TRP A 76 -1.33 -15.87 3.84
CA TRP A 76 -0.81 -17.24 3.83
C TRP A 76 -1.75 -18.22 3.12
N ARG A 77 -3.06 -18.01 3.21
CA ARG A 77 -4.08 -18.89 2.61
C ARG A 77 -4.26 -18.68 1.11
N VAL A 78 -4.31 -17.43 0.64
CA VAL A 78 -4.66 -17.10 -0.76
C VAL A 78 -3.55 -16.36 -1.52
N GLY A 79 -2.46 -15.98 -0.84
CA GLY A 79 -1.41 -15.12 -1.39
C GLY A 79 -1.61 -13.65 -1.05
N TYR A 80 -0.56 -12.85 -1.21
CA TYR A 80 -0.60 -11.40 -1.02
C TYR A 80 -1.55 -10.75 -2.04
N TYR A 81 -1.48 -11.13 -3.31
CA TYR A 81 -2.24 -10.46 -4.37
C TYR A 81 -3.76 -10.68 -4.27
N ASN A 82 -4.18 -11.87 -3.83
CA ASN A 82 -5.58 -12.24 -3.67
C ASN A 82 -6.13 -11.91 -2.28
N ASN A 83 -5.32 -11.34 -1.39
CA ASN A 83 -5.80 -10.94 -0.08
C ASN A 83 -6.92 -9.91 -0.24
N LYS A 84 -8.11 -10.21 0.30
CA LYS A 84 -9.29 -9.33 0.20
C LYS A 84 -9.02 -7.90 0.67
N TYR A 85 -8.12 -7.73 1.65
CA TYR A 85 -7.76 -6.43 2.19
C TYR A 85 -6.92 -5.61 1.20
N GLU A 86 -6.01 -6.27 0.46
CA GLU A 86 -5.22 -5.67 -0.63
C GLU A 86 -6.11 -5.33 -1.84
N VAL A 87 -7.05 -6.21 -2.17
CA VAL A 87 -8.01 -5.98 -3.26
C VAL A 87 -8.88 -4.76 -2.97
N GLU A 88 -9.39 -4.64 -1.74
CA GLU A 88 -10.16 -3.47 -1.30
C GLU A 88 -9.33 -2.19 -1.39
N ALA A 89 -8.11 -2.19 -0.85
CA ALA A 89 -7.21 -1.05 -0.91
C ALA A 89 -6.85 -0.66 -2.35
N ARG A 90 -6.68 -1.63 -3.25
CA ARG A 90 -6.46 -1.39 -4.69
C ARG A 90 -7.67 -0.76 -5.35
N ILE A 91 -8.88 -1.24 -5.04
CA ILE A 91 -10.12 -0.67 -5.57
C ILE A 91 -10.27 0.78 -5.09
N GLU A 92 -10.00 1.08 -3.82
CA GLU A 92 -10.02 2.44 -3.28
C GLU A 92 -8.98 3.35 -3.96
N GLY A 93 -7.75 2.87 -4.16
CA GLY A 93 -6.72 3.58 -4.93
C GLY A 93 -7.17 3.88 -6.37
N MET A 94 -7.75 2.90 -7.05
CA MET A 94 -8.25 3.05 -8.42
C MET A 94 -9.47 3.96 -8.54
N LYS A 95 -10.35 4.01 -7.52
CA LYS A 95 -11.49 4.95 -7.49
C LYS A 95 -10.98 6.37 -7.65
N HIS A 96 -9.90 6.74 -6.97
CA HIS A 96 -9.34 8.10 -7.08
C HIS A 96 -8.85 8.43 -8.50
N CYS A 97 -8.26 7.46 -9.20
CA CYS A 97 -7.88 7.61 -10.61
C CYS A 97 -9.07 7.71 -11.60
N LYS A 98 -10.27 7.26 -11.19
CA LYS A 98 -11.49 7.33 -12.04
C LYS A 98 -12.18 8.69 -12.01
N TYR A 99 -11.96 9.50 -10.97
CA TYR A 99 -12.51 10.86 -10.86
C TYR A 99 -11.55 11.96 -11.32
N MET A 100 -10.30 11.61 -11.66
CA MET A 100 -9.37 12.54 -12.32
C MET A 100 -9.82 12.82 -13.75
N THR A 101 -9.93 14.11 -14.08
CA THR A 101 -10.19 14.58 -15.45
C THR A 101 -9.03 14.19 -16.38
N PRO A 102 -9.25 14.06 -17.71
CA PRO A 102 -8.19 13.74 -18.66
C PRO A 102 -6.97 14.68 -18.57
N ALA A 103 -7.19 15.95 -18.20
CA ALA A 103 -6.14 16.94 -17.97
C ALA A 103 -5.27 16.63 -16.75
N GLN A 104 -5.86 16.13 -15.66
CA GLN A 104 -5.13 15.73 -14.46
C GLN A 104 -4.34 14.43 -14.67
N ARG A 105 -4.81 13.52 -15.54
CA ARG A 105 -4.07 12.30 -15.96
C ARG A 105 -2.80 12.61 -16.76
N ALA A 106 -2.79 13.70 -17.53
CA ALA A 106 -1.63 14.09 -18.33
C ALA A 106 -0.50 14.66 -17.46
N ASP A 107 -0.83 15.42 -16.41
CA ASP A 107 0.12 16.00 -15.46
C ASP A 107 0.62 14.98 -14.42
N SER A 108 -0.19 13.96 -14.13
CA SER A 108 0.21 12.80 -13.32
C SER A 108 0.86 11.70 -14.15
N THR A 109 1.64 12.05 -15.18
CA THR A 109 2.54 11.14 -15.92
C THR A 109 3.72 10.65 -15.06
N ILE A 110 3.43 10.23 -13.84
CA ILE A 110 4.20 9.23 -13.15
C ILE A 110 3.43 7.95 -13.44
N SER A 111 3.96 7.16 -14.37
CA SER A 111 3.47 5.82 -14.63
C SER A 111 3.17 5.14 -13.30
N PRO A 112 2.01 4.47 -13.09
CA PRO A 112 1.74 3.66 -11.90
C PRO A 112 2.70 2.44 -11.79
N THR A 113 3.82 2.46 -12.51
CA THR A 113 5.03 1.66 -12.37
C THR A 113 5.78 2.10 -11.10
N GLY A 114 5.18 1.85 -9.94
CA GLY A 114 5.78 2.25 -8.67
C GLY A 114 5.30 1.44 -7.47
N LEU A 115 4.26 0.63 -7.63
CA LEU A 115 3.99 -0.49 -6.74
C LEU A 115 4.66 -1.70 -7.37
N PRO A 116 5.90 -2.09 -7.00
CA PRO A 116 6.29 -3.49 -7.14
C PRO A 116 5.38 -4.23 -6.17
N LEU A 117 4.18 -4.54 -6.65
CA LEU A 117 3.41 -5.63 -6.10
C LEU A 117 4.33 -6.84 -6.31
N PRO A 118 4.76 -7.52 -5.24
CA PRO A 118 5.30 -8.85 -5.41
C PRO A 118 4.22 -9.62 -6.15
N THR A 119 4.50 -9.97 -7.39
CA THR A 119 3.76 -11.04 -8.01
C THR A 119 4.01 -12.25 -7.12
N ASP A 120 2.93 -12.90 -6.66
CA ASP A 120 3.02 -14.21 -6.04
C ASP A 120 3.43 -15.23 -7.14
N GLU A 121 4.56 -15.00 -7.79
CA GLU A 121 5.26 -16.01 -8.56
C GLU A 121 5.84 -16.95 -7.52
N LYS A 122 5.02 -17.94 -7.11
CA LYS A 122 5.59 -19.20 -6.64
C LYS A 122 6.43 -19.71 -7.79
N GLU A 123 7.75 -19.53 -7.73
CA GLU A 123 8.67 -20.39 -8.48
C GLU A 123 8.34 -21.82 -8.04
N THR A 124 7.55 -22.49 -8.88
CA THR A 124 7.43 -23.94 -8.85
C THR A 124 8.74 -24.48 -9.43
N GLU A 125 9.69 -24.80 -8.54
CA GLU A 125 10.71 -25.82 -8.82
C GLU A 125 10.12 -27.22 -8.58
#